data_AF-A0A1X7A4F9-F1
#
_entry.id   AF-A0A1X7A4F9-F1
#
_cell.length_a   1.000
_cell.length_b   1.000
_cell.length_c   1.000
_cell.angle_alpha   90.00
_cell.angle_beta   90.00
_cell.angle_gamma   90.00
#
_symmetry.space_group_name_H-M   'P 1'
#
loop_
_entity.id
_entity.type
_entity.pdbx_description
1 polymer ?
#
loop_
_entity_poly.entity_id
_entity_poly.type
_entity_poly.pdbx_seq_one_letter_code
_entity_poly.pdbx_strand_id
1 'polypeptide(L)'
;MSVKASISLTETQDAFARDLVGQGRYPSLSAVLQQGLELLREQTEAKNLETEALRALIQERRNAHFVDMDEGRARTRTMLARKKAQHGL
;
A
#
# COMPACT_ATOMS: atom_id res chain seq x y z
N MET A 1 18.47 2.51 -20.40
CA MET A 1 18.29 3.65 -21.33
C MET A 1 17.64 4.79 -20.55
N SER A 2 18.18 6.00 -20.58
CA SER A 2 17.60 7.17 -19.90
C SER A 2 17.19 8.24 -20.91
N VAL A 3 16.02 8.84 -20.74
CA VAL A 3 15.56 9.98 -21.55
C VAL A 3 15.91 11.28 -20.81
N LYS A 4 16.45 12.26 -21.53
CA LYS A 4 16.67 13.61 -20.98
C LYS A 4 15.36 14.39 -21.05
N ALA A 5 14.89 14.86 -19.90
CA ALA A 5 13.72 15.72 -19.80
C ALA A 5 14.11 17.04 -19.14
N SER A 6 13.59 18.16 -19.66
CA SER A 6 13.70 19.46 -19.01
C SER A 6 12.45 19.68 -18.16
N ILE A 7 12.63 19.83 -16.85
CA ILE A 7 11.53 20.03 -15.89
C ILE A 7 11.79 21.27 -15.06
N SER A 8 10.72 21.92 -14.60
CA SER A 8 10.82 22.99 -13.60
C SER A 8 10.70 22.38 -12.20
N LEU A 9 11.56 22.84 -11.29
CA LEU A 9 11.50 22.51 -9.87
C LEU A 9 11.20 23.78 -9.08
N THR A 10 10.54 23.63 -7.94
CA THR A 10 10.51 24.73 -6.97
C THR A 10 11.90 24.95 -6.38
N GLU A 11 12.19 26.16 -5.89
CA GLU A 11 13.47 26.45 -5.23
C GLU A 11 13.74 25.49 -4.06
N THR A 12 12.68 25.13 -3.32
CA THR A 12 12.77 24.17 -2.21
C THR A 12 13.11 22.75 -2.67
N GLN A 13 12.58 22.29 -3.81
CA GLN A 13 12.90 20.98 -4.38
C GLN A 13 14.33 20.93 -4.92
N ASP A 14 14.78 21.96 -5.62
CA ASP A 14 16.16 22.07 -6.11
C ASP A 14 17.15 22.09 -4.95
N ALA A 15 16.91 22.93 -3.93
CA ALA A 15 17.76 23.02 -2.74
C ALA A 15 17.88 21.67 -2.00
N PHE A 16 16.76 20.99 -1.77
CA PHE A 16 16.74 19.67 -1.12
C PHE A 16 17.52 18.63 -1.93
N ALA A 17 17.29 18.56 -3.24
CA ALA A 17 17.95 17.59 -4.08
C ALA A 17 19.46 17.87 -4.22
N ARG A 18 19.88 19.15 -4.21
CA ARG A 18 21.31 19.53 -4.15
C ARG A 18 21.97 19.17 -2.83
N ASP A 19 21.29 19.38 -1.71
CA ASP A 19 21.80 19.00 -0.38
C ASP A 19 22.07 17.49 -0.29
N LEU A 20 21.14 16.67 -0.78
CA LEU A 20 21.32 15.21 -0.87
C LEU A 20 22.54 14.80 -1.71
N VAL A 21 22.82 15.51 -2.80
CA VAL A 21 24.02 15.28 -3.62
C VAL A 21 25.27 15.78 -2.91
N GLY A 22 25.22 16.95 -2.27
CA GLY A 22 26.33 17.52 -1.50
C GLY A 22 26.76 16.64 -0.33
N GLN A 23 25.82 15.92 0.29
CA GLN A 23 26.08 14.91 1.32
C GLN A 23 26.62 13.58 0.77
N GLY A 24 26.72 13.42 -0.55
CA GLY A 24 27.16 12.19 -1.20
C GLY A 24 26.13 11.06 -1.15
N ARG A 25 24.88 11.32 -0.76
CA ARG A 25 23.81 10.30 -0.73
C ARG A 25 23.38 9.88 -2.14
N TYR A 26 23.50 10.79 -3.10
CA TYR A 26 23.20 10.54 -4.50
C TYR A 26 24.30 11.10 -5.40
N PRO A 27 24.61 10.43 -6.52
CA PRO A 27 25.68 10.85 -7.41
C PRO A 27 25.31 12.05 -8.29
N SER A 28 24.03 12.41 -8.40
CA SER A 28 23.56 13.54 -9.22
C SER A 28 22.13 13.93 -8.90
N LEU A 29 21.72 15.12 -9.35
CA LEU A 29 20.33 15.59 -9.28
C LEU A 29 19.37 14.64 -10.03
N SER A 30 19.78 14.14 -11.19
CA SER A 30 18.98 13.19 -11.97
C SER A 30 18.75 11.88 -11.20
N ALA A 31 19.74 11.39 -10.45
CA ALA A 31 19.59 10.19 -9.64
C ALA A 31 18.58 10.38 -8.50
N VAL A 32 18.56 11.56 -7.86
CA VAL A 32 17.55 11.90 -6.85
C VAL A 32 16.14 11.86 -7.44
N LEU A 33 15.95 12.51 -8.59
CA LEU A 33 14.64 12.58 -9.25
C LEU A 33 14.18 11.21 -9.76
N GLN A 34 15.09 10.40 -10.32
CA GLN A 34 14.78 9.04 -10.75
C GLN A 34 14.33 8.17 -9.57
N GLN A 35 15.05 8.21 -8.45
CA GLN A 35 14.64 7.49 -7.25
C GLN A 35 13.29 8.00 -6.71
N GLY A 36 13.08 9.32 -6.72
CA GLY A 36 11.81 9.91 -6.28
C GLY A 36 10.61 9.47 -7.13
N LEU A 37 10.79 9.40 -8.45
CA LEU A 37 9.76 8.90 -9.37
C LEU A 37 9.50 7.41 -9.16
N GLU A 38 10.54 6.62 -8.91
CA GLU A 38 10.39 5.19 -8.64
C GLU A 38 9.60 4.94 -7.35
N LEU A 39 9.91 5.68 -6.28
CA LEU A 39 9.15 5.62 -5.04
C LEU A 39 7.68 6.02 -5.24
N LEU A 40 7.41 7.05 -6.05
CA LEU A 40 6.03 7.46 -6.37
C LEU A 40 5.30 6.37 -7.17
N ARG A 41 5.98 5.71 -8.12
CA ARG A 41 5.43 4.61 -8.90
C ARG A 41 5.05 3.44 -7.99
N GLU A 42 5.97 2.99 -7.14
CA GLU A 42 5.73 1.90 -6.18
C GLU A 42 4.55 2.20 -5.24
N GLN A 43 4.50 3.41 -4.68
CA GLN A 43 3.39 3.84 -3.82
C GLN A 43 2.05 3.86 -4.56
N THR A 44 2.05 4.31 -5.81
CA THR A 44 0.84 4.36 -6.63
C THR A 44 0.34 2.96 -6.97
N GLU A 45 1.24 2.06 -7.35
CA GLU A 45 0.92 0.66 -7.66
C GLU A 45 0.40 -0.06 -6.42
N ALA A 46 1.06 0.07 -5.27
CA ALA A 46 0.61 -0.52 -4.02
C ALA A 46 -0.80 -0.04 -3.64
N LYS A 47 -1.04 1.28 -3.70
CA LYS A 47 -2.35 1.86 -3.40
C LYS A 47 -3.44 1.34 -4.36
N ASN A 48 -3.12 1.19 -5.64
CA ASN A 48 -4.07 0.67 -6.62
C ASN A 48 -4.41 -0.80 -6.34
N LEU A 49 -3.40 -1.63 -6.07
CA LEU A 49 -3.59 -3.04 -5.71
C LEU A 49 -4.44 -3.20 -4.44
N GLU A 50 -4.15 -2.42 -3.39
CA GLU A 50 -4.95 -2.41 -2.16
C GLU A 50 -6.40 -1.99 -2.41
N THR A 51 -6.60 -0.96 -3.24
CA THR A 51 -7.93 -0.46 -3.60
C THR A 51 -8.72 -1.51 -4.39
N GLU A 52 -8.08 -2.21 -5.31
CA GLU A 52 -8.69 -3.29 -6.08
C GLU A 52 -9.03 -4.49 -5.22
N ALA A 53 -8.14 -4.90 -4.32
CA ALA A 53 -8.38 -5.97 -3.36
C ALA A 53 -9.57 -5.64 -2.44
N LEU A 54 -9.63 -4.41 -1.92
CA LEU A 54 -10.75 -3.96 -1.10
C LEU A 54 -12.07 -3.93 -1.89
N ARG A 55 -12.03 -3.45 -3.14
CA ARG A 55 -13.21 -3.44 -4.02
C ARG A 55 -13.71 -4.87 -4.27
N ALA A 56 -12.81 -5.81 -4.52
CA ALA A 56 -13.15 -7.22 -4.70
C ALA A 56 -13.78 -7.83 -3.43
N LEU A 57 -13.20 -7.58 -2.25
CA LEU A 57 -13.73 -8.06 -0.97
C LEU A 57 -15.15 -7.50 -0.69
N ILE A 58 -15.36 -6.21 -0.94
CA ILE A 58 -16.68 -5.59 -0.77
C ILE A 58 -17.68 -6.20 -1.75
N GLN A 59 -17.29 -6.42 -3.00
CA GLN A 59 -18.17 -7.02 -4.00
C GLN A 59 -18.54 -8.46 -3.66
N GLU A 60 -17.57 -9.27 -3.23
CA GLU A 60 -17.80 -10.62 -2.73
C GLU A 60 -18.77 -10.61 -1.55
N ARG A 61 -18.54 -9.73 -0.57
CA ARG A 61 -19.41 -9.64 0.60
C ARG A 61 -20.82 -9.20 0.26
N ARG A 62 -21.00 -8.27 -0.68
CA ARG A 62 -22.30 -7.79 -1.16
C ARG A 62 -23.08 -8.87 -1.90
N ASN A 63 -22.39 -9.74 -2.63
CA ASN A 63 -23.01 -10.82 -3.40
C ASN A 63 -23.31 -12.07 -2.54
N ALA A 64 -22.64 -12.21 -1.41
CA ALA A 64 -22.89 -13.29 -0.45
C ALA A 64 -24.20 -13.06 0.33
N HIS A 65 -24.78 -14.16 0.83
CA HIS A 65 -25.93 -14.06 1.71
C HIS A 65 -25.55 -13.35 3.03
N PHE A 66 -26.39 -12.42 3.45
CA PHE A 66 -26.31 -11.85 4.79
C PHE A 66 -26.95 -12.81 5.77
N VAL A 67 -26.39 -12.87 6.97
CA VAL A 67 -26.93 -13.64 8.09
C VAL A 67 -27.29 -12.68 9.19
N ASP A 68 -28.27 -13.07 10.00
CA ASP A 68 -28.63 -12.31 11.17
C ASP A 68 -27.45 -12.22 12.15
N MET A 69 -27.40 -11.11 12.89
CA MET A 69 -26.30 -10.84 13.82
C MET A 69 -26.22 -11.87 14.95
N ASP A 70 -27.36 -12.31 15.48
CA ASP A 70 -27.40 -13.29 16.57
C ASP A 70 -27.03 -14.69 16.07
N GLU A 71 -27.49 -15.06 14.87
CA GLU A 71 -27.07 -16.29 14.19
C GLU A 71 -25.55 -16.29 13.95
N GLY A 72 -25.00 -15.18 13.44
CA GLY A 72 -23.57 -15.01 13.21
C GLY A 72 -22.76 -15.19 14.50
N ARG A 73 -23.18 -14.54 15.61
CA ARG A 73 -22.53 -14.68 16.92
C ARG A 73 -22.57 -16.11 17.44
N ALA A 74 -23.71 -16.79 17.31
CA ALA A 74 -23.86 -18.18 17.73
C ALA A 74 -22.90 -19.09 16.95
N ARG A 75 -22.85 -18.95 15.63
CA ARG A 75 -21.93 -19.71 14.75
C ARG A 75 -20.47 -19.51 15.12
N THR A 76 -20.05 -18.26 15.39
CA THR A 76 -18.68 -17.96 15.83
C THR A 76 -18.37 -18.60 17.19
N ARG A 77 -19.28 -18.52 18.17
CA ARG A 77 -19.09 -19.17 19.49
C ARG A 77 -18.93 -20.68 19.36
N THR A 78 -19.75 -21.33 18.55
CA THR A 78 -19.66 -22.78 18.28
C THR A 78 -18.31 -23.14 17.64
N MET A 79 -17.86 -22.37 16.65
CA MET A 79 -16.56 -22.57 16.03
C MET A 79 -15.41 -22.44 17.04
N LEU A 80 -15.46 -21.44 17.92
CA LEU A 80 -14.44 -21.22 18.94
C LEU A 80 -14.44 -22.33 19.99
N ALA A 81 -15.61 -22.76 20.48
CA ALA A 81 -15.73 -23.86 21.43
C ALA A 81 -15.14 -25.16 20.85
N ARG A 82 -15.42 -25.46 19.57
CA ARG A 82 -14.81 -26.59 18.87
C ARG A 82 -13.29 -26.49 18.81
N LYS A 83 -12.74 -25.31 18.47
CA LYS A 83 -11.29 -25.11 18.44
C LYS A 83 -10.65 -25.27 19.82
N LYS A 84 -11.28 -24.74 20.88
CA LYS A 84 -10.78 -24.89 22.26
C LYS A 84 -10.71 -26.37 22.67
N ALA A 85 -11.78 -27.12 22.43
CA ALA A 85 -11.81 -28.55 22.71
C ALA A 85 -10.73 -29.32 21.94
N GLN A 86 -10.46 -28.96 20.67
CA GLN A 86 -9.36 -29.56 19.87
C GLN A 86 -7.97 -29.27 20.43
N HIS A 87 -7.80 -28.14 21.14
CA HIS A 87 -6.54 -27.73 21.75
C HIS A 87 -6.47 -28.02 23.26
N GLY A 88 -7.47 -28.70 23.84
CA GLY A 88 -7.51 -29.05 25.26
C GLY A 88 -7.71 -27.85 26.20
N LEU A 89 -8.33 -26.77 25.71
CA LEU A 89 -8.65 -25.53 26.45
C LEU A 89 -10.11 -25.46 26.88
#